data_AF-A0A1Q2Z0E2-F1
#
_entry.id   AF-A0A1Q2Z0E2-F1
#
_cell.length_a   1.000
_cell.length_b   1.000
_cell.length_c   1.000
_cell.angle_alpha   90.00
_cell.angle_beta   90.00
_cell.angle_gamma   90.00
#
_symmetry.space_group_name_H-M   'P 1'
#
loop_
_entity.id
_entity.type
_entity.pdbx_description
1 polymer ?
#
loop_
_entity_poly.entity_id
_entity_poly.type
_entity_poly.pdbx_seq_one_letter_code
_entity_poly.pdbx_strand_id
1 'polypeptide(L)'
;MQIASDPAADLRQGAALAEALALLLAPAGACMAGLFATGGETACALLTGLGVHGIRLLEEVEPGVPLGITRGALRVPVMTKAGAFGHERSLLNSLARLHDLLGKRT
;
A
#
# COMPACT_ATOMS: atom_id res chain seq x y z
N MET A 1 17.52 1.11 -8.70
CA MET A 1 17.11 -0.01 -7.82
C MET A 1 17.06 -1.26 -8.67
N GLN A 2 17.85 -2.29 -8.35
CA GLN A 2 17.83 -3.57 -9.04
C GLN A 2 17.09 -4.54 -8.13
N ILE A 3 15.98 -5.13 -8.60
CA ILE A 3 15.37 -6.24 -7.85
C ILE A 3 16.36 -7.40 -8.00
N ALA A 4 17.03 -7.75 -6.90
CA ALA A 4 17.83 -8.96 -6.86
C ALA A 4 16.90 -10.14 -7.11
N SER A 5 17.12 -10.88 -8.19
CA SER A 5 16.43 -12.16 -8.41
C SER A 5 17.01 -13.15 -7.41
N ASP A 6 16.24 -13.50 -6.40
CA ASP A 6 16.55 -14.63 -5.53
C ASP A 6 16.14 -15.92 -6.26
N PRO A 7 17.08 -16.81 -6.66
CA PRO A 7 16.76 -18.06 -7.33
C PRO A 7 15.94 -19.03 -6.45
N ALA A 8 15.88 -18.81 -5.14
CA ALA A 8 15.03 -19.57 -4.23
C ALA A 8 13.58 -19.06 -4.16
N ALA A 9 13.29 -17.87 -4.70
CA ALA A 9 11.94 -17.30 -4.65
C ALA A 9 10.99 -18.01 -5.63
N ASP A 10 9.96 -18.67 -5.10
CA ASP A 10 8.89 -19.25 -5.91
C ASP A 10 7.81 -18.22 -6.22
N LEU A 11 7.89 -17.60 -7.40
CA LEU A 11 6.94 -16.58 -7.84
C LEU A 11 5.49 -17.09 -7.95
N ARG A 12 5.28 -18.41 -8.02
CA ARG A 12 3.92 -18.99 -8.04
C ARG A 12 3.18 -18.81 -6.71
N GLN A 13 3.90 -18.49 -5.63
CA GLN A 13 3.32 -18.27 -4.31
C GLN A 13 2.82 -16.84 -4.10
N GLY A 14 3.05 -15.92 -5.06
CA GLY A 14 2.74 -14.49 -4.91
C GLY A 14 1.30 -14.20 -4.47
N ALA A 15 0.33 -14.80 -5.17
CA ALA A 15 -1.10 -14.62 -4.85
C ALA A 15 -1.46 -15.14 -3.46
N ALA A 16 -1.02 -16.36 -3.11
CA ALA A 16 -1.29 -16.95 -1.80
C ALA A 16 -0.67 -16.13 -0.66
N LEU A 17 0.53 -15.59 -0.88
CA LEU A 17 1.19 -14.70 0.08
C LEU A 17 0.42 -13.38 0.24
N ALA A 18 -0.03 -12.78 -0.87
CA ALA A 18 -0.81 -11.54 -0.84
C ALA A 18 -2.15 -11.72 -0.10
N GLU A 19 -2.84 -12.84 -0.32
CA GLU A 19 -4.07 -13.20 0.38
C GLU A 19 -3.82 -13.43 1.88
N ALA A 20 -2.76 -14.17 2.25
CA ALA A 20 -2.39 -14.39 3.64
C ALA A 20 -2.08 -13.08 4.38
N LEU A 21 -1.37 -12.15 3.72
CA LEU A 21 -1.11 -10.82 4.25
C LEU A 21 -2.40 -10.01 4.45
N ALA A 22 -3.37 -10.12 3.52
CA ALA A 22 -4.66 -9.44 3.66
C ALA A 22 -5.46 -9.97 4.85
N LEU A 23 -5.49 -11.29 5.05
CA LEU A 23 -6.11 -11.91 6.23
C LEU A 23 -5.45 -11.48 7.54
N LEU A 24 -4.11 -11.42 7.55
CA LEU A 24 -3.35 -10.96 8.72
C LEU A 24 -3.63 -9.48 9.05
N LEU A 25 -3.78 -8.65 8.02
CA LEU A 25 -4.01 -7.21 8.19
C LEU A 25 -5.47 -6.89 8.58
N ALA A 26 -6.44 -7.72 8.22
CA ALA A 26 -7.86 -7.44 8.36
C ALA A 26 -8.28 -6.93 9.78
N PRO A 27 -7.81 -7.51 10.90
CA PRO A 27 -8.18 -7.03 12.24
C PRO A 27 -7.70 -5.60 12.52
N ALA A 28 -6.60 -5.16 11.91
CA ALA A 28 -6.06 -3.81 12.09
C ALA A 28 -6.83 -2.74 11.29
N GLY A 29 -7.70 -3.14 10.36
CA GLY A 29 -8.49 -2.21 9.55
C GLY A 29 -9.34 -1.23 10.38
N ALA A 30 -9.80 -1.65 11.56
CA ALA A 30 -10.62 -0.83 12.45
C ALA A 30 -9.87 0.36 13.10
N CYS A 31 -8.55 0.26 13.25
CA CYS A 31 -7.72 1.29 13.88
C CYS A 31 -6.68 1.90 12.93
N MET A 32 -6.68 1.50 11.66
CA MET A 32 -5.73 2.01 10.68
C MET A 32 -6.06 3.46 10.30
N ALA A 33 -5.08 4.35 10.40
CA ALA A 33 -5.22 5.75 10.00
C ALA A 33 -4.78 6.02 8.55
N GLY A 34 -3.99 5.12 7.96
CA GLY A 34 -3.49 5.21 6.59
C GLY A 34 -2.72 3.95 6.20
N LEU A 35 -2.51 3.74 4.89
CA LEU A 35 -1.86 2.54 4.36
C LEU A 35 -0.80 2.92 3.31
N PHE A 36 0.38 2.31 3.39
CA PHE A 36 1.31 2.23 2.27
C PHE A 36 1.42 0.77 1.84
N ALA A 37 1.21 0.48 0.55
CA ALA A 37 1.32 -0.86 -0.01
C ALA A 37 2.24 -0.86 -1.23
N THR A 38 3.11 -1.85 -1.34
CA THR A 38 4.01 -2.01 -2.50
C THR A 38 3.81 -3.38 -3.16
N GLY A 39 3.86 -3.40 -4.48
CA GLY A 39 3.46 -4.55 -5.30
C GLY A 39 1.98 -4.48 -5.67
N GLY A 40 1.67 -4.74 -6.95
CA GLY A 40 0.31 -4.63 -7.47
C GLY A 40 -0.62 -5.69 -6.88
N GLU A 41 -0.20 -6.95 -6.89
CA GLU A 41 -0.95 -8.07 -6.32
C GLU A 41 -1.18 -7.88 -4.81
N THR A 42 -0.13 -7.52 -4.06
CA THR A 42 -0.23 -7.20 -2.64
C THR A 42 -1.20 -6.06 -2.38
N ALA A 43 -1.05 -4.91 -3.05
CA ALA A 43 -1.94 -3.77 -2.85
C ALA A 43 -3.40 -4.13 -3.16
N CYS A 44 -3.64 -4.88 -4.24
CA CYS A 44 -4.97 -5.32 -4.61
C CYS A 44 -5.60 -6.23 -3.55
N ALA A 45 -4.87 -7.25 -3.08
CA ALA A 45 -5.35 -8.19 -2.07
C ALA A 45 -5.64 -7.50 -0.74
N LEU A 46 -4.73 -6.64 -0.26
CA LEU A 46 -4.92 -5.88 0.98
C LEU A 46 -6.16 -4.98 0.91
N LEU A 47 -6.31 -4.21 -0.17
CA LEU A 47 -7.42 -3.29 -0.33
C LEU A 47 -8.76 -4.02 -0.46
N THR A 48 -8.79 -5.11 -1.23
CA THR A 48 -9.98 -5.96 -1.37
C THR A 48 -10.38 -6.56 -0.03
N GLY A 49 -9.42 -7.12 0.72
CA GLY A 49 -9.64 -7.69 2.05
C GLY A 49 -10.13 -6.66 3.08
N LEU A 50 -9.78 -5.38 2.91
CA LEU A 50 -10.26 -4.26 3.72
C LEU A 50 -11.60 -3.67 3.23
N GLY A 51 -12.26 -4.30 2.27
CA GLY A 51 -13.54 -3.85 1.71
C GLY A 51 -13.45 -2.54 0.93
N VAL A 52 -12.27 -2.21 0.37
CA VAL A 52 -12.05 -1.06 -0.51
C VAL A 52 -12.37 -1.46 -1.95
N HIS A 53 -13.19 -0.67 -2.63
CA HIS A 53 -13.58 -0.88 -4.03
C HIS A 53 -13.09 0.24 -4.96
N GLY A 54 -12.35 1.23 -4.43
CA GLY A 54 -11.79 2.29 -5.24
C GLY A 54 -10.92 3.25 -4.46
N ILE A 55 -10.17 4.07 -5.20
CA ILE A 55 -9.29 5.10 -4.64
C ILE A 55 -9.59 6.41 -5.38
N ARG A 56 -9.85 7.48 -4.63
CA ARG A 56 -9.85 8.84 -5.15
C ARG A 56 -8.42 9.35 -5.10
N LEU A 57 -7.80 9.55 -6.25
CA LEU A 57 -6.44 10.10 -6.34
C LEU A 57 -6.40 11.55 -5.85
N LEU A 58 -5.33 11.90 -5.15
CA LEU A 58 -5.07 13.26 -4.66
C LEU A 58 -3.85 13.87 -5.37
N GLU A 59 -2.72 13.18 -5.32
CA GLU A 59 -1.45 13.64 -5.87
C GLU A 59 -0.51 12.45 -6.13
N GLU A 60 0.61 12.72 -6.79
CA GLU A 60 1.74 11.80 -6.87
C GLU A 60 2.86 12.34 -5.98
N VAL A 61 3.19 11.60 -4.91
CA VAL A 61 4.16 12.04 -3.89
C VAL A 61 5.58 11.92 -4.40
N GLU A 62 5.83 10.86 -5.17
CA GLU A 62 7.07 10.56 -5.88
C GLU A 62 6.73 9.81 -7.18
N PRO A 63 7.62 9.81 -8.19
CA PRO A 63 7.39 9.04 -9.41
C PRO A 63 7.03 7.57 -9.14
N GLY A 64 5.80 7.18 -9.50
CA GLY A 64 5.25 5.84 -9.28
C GLY A 64 4.68 5.59 -7.87
N VAL A 65 4.49 6.64 -7.07
CA VAL A 65 3.87 6.59 -5.72
C VAL A 65 2.67 7.55 -5.65
N PRO A 66 1.50 7.17 -6.19
CA PRO A 66 0.28 7.93 -6.02
C PRO A 66 -0.24 7.88 -4.58
N LEU A 67 -0.72 9.03 -4.09
CA LEU A 67 -1.51 9.17 -2.87
C LEU A 67 -2.98 9.36 -3.22
N GLY A 68 -3.86 8.66 -2.52
CA GLY A 68 -5.29 8.80 -2.65
C GLY A 68 -6.04 8.55 -1.35
N ILE A 69 -7.37 8.65 -1.39
CA ILE A 69 -8.27 8.25 -0.30
C ILE A 69 -9.08 7.04 -0.75
N THR A 70 -9.08 6.00 0.07
CA THR A 70 -9.85 4.77 -0.18
C THR A 70 -11.37 5.01 -0.13
N ARG A 71 -12.11 4.25 -0.92
CA ARG A 71 -13.58 4.20 -0.97
C ARG A 71 -14.05 2.78 -0.66
N GLY A 72 -15.00 2.66 0.24
CA GLY A 72 -15.51 1.36 0.68
C GLY A 72 -15.75 1.33 2.18
N ALA A 73 -15.56 0.15 2.77
CA ALA A 73 -15.65 -0.06 4.21
C ALA A 73 -14.57 0.73 4.96
N LEU A 74 -13.36 0.80 4.40
CA LEU A 74 -12.27 1.63 4.90
C LEU A 74 -12.15 2.94 4.10
N ARG A 75 -12.00 4.06 4.83
CA ARG A 75 -11.89 5.42 4.26
C ARG A 75 -10.69 6.18 4.82
N VAL A 76 -9.51 5.70 4.47
CA VAL A 76 -8.21 6.23 4.91
C VAL A 76 -7.35 6.65 3.72
N PRO A 77 -6.36 7.53 3.93
CA PRO A 77 -5.30 7.76 2.96
C PRO A 77 -4.57 6.46 2.61
N VAL A 78 -4.29 6.27 1.32
CA VAL A 78 -3.51 5.15 0.82
C VAL A 78 -2.47 5.63 -0.17
N MET A 79 -1.27 5.08 -0.07
CA MET A 79 -0.26 5.14 -1.10
C MET A 79 0.06 3.75 -1.62
N THR A 80 0.16 3.62 -2.93
CA THR A 80 0.58 2.37 -3.59
C THR A 80 1.85 2.60 -4.38
N LYS A 81 2.73 1.61 -4.45
CA LYS A 81 3.93 1.66 -5.29
C LYS A 81 4.11 0.34 -6.04
N ALA A 82 4.47 0.38 -7.32
CA ALA A 82 4.89 -0.84 -8.01
C ALA A 82 6.17 -1.41 -7.36
N GLY A 83 6.33 -2.74 -7.34
CA GLY A 83 7.44 -3.40 -6.64
C GLY A 83 8.82 -2.86 -7.05
N ALA A 84 9.04 -2.68 -8.35
CA ALA A 84 10.29 -2.23 -8.95
C ALA A 84 10.56 -0.70 -8.89
N PHE A 85 9.60 0.09 -8.40
CA PHE A 85 9.65 1.55 -8.46
C PHE A 85 10.18 2.15 -7.15
N GLY A 86 10.56 3.43 -7.20
CA GLY A 86 11.05 4.19 -6.05
C GLY A 86 12.55 4.03 -5.77
N HIS A 87 12.96 4.55 -4.63
CA HIS A 87 14.33 4.52 -4.12
C HIS A 87 14.35 4.16 -2.63
N GLU A 88 15.54 4.05 -2.05
CA GLU A 88 15.77 3.63 -0.66
C GLU A 88 15.04 4.46 0.41
N ARG A 89 14.59 5.68 0.06
CA ARG A 89 13.87 6.59 0.96
C ARG A 89 12.37 6.67 0.68
N SER A 90 11.87 6.03 -0.38
CA SER A 90 10.46 6.18 -0.78
C SER A 90 9.47 5.77 0.32
N LEU A 91 9.79 4.72 1.09
CA LEU A 91 8.93 4.30 2.20
C LEU A 91 8.95 5.32 3.35
N LEU A 92 10.12 5.87 3.69
CA LEU A 92 10.25 6.92 4.72
C LEU A 92 9.54 8.21 4.31
N ASN A 93 9.70 8.63 3.05
CA ASN A 93 9.05 9.81 2.51
C ASN A 93 7.53 9.63 2.47
N SER A 94 7.05 8.43 2.11
CA SER A 94 5.63 8.07 2.17
C SER A 94 5.08 8.11 3.60
N LEU A 95 5.83 7.59 4.57
CA LEU A 95 5.44 7.64 5.98
C LEU A 95 5.34 9.09 6.48
N ALA A 96 6.35 9.92 6.19
CA ALA A 96 6.34 11.33 6.53
C ALA A 96 5.13 12.05 5.92
N ARG A 97 4.85 11.78 4.64
CA ARG A 97 3.69 12.36 3.95
C ARG A 97 2.36 11.94 4.56
N LEU A 98 2.21 10.67 4.99
CA LEU A 98 1.02 10.20 5.72
C LEU A 98 0.85 10.95 7.04
N HIS A 99 1.92 11.07 7.83
CA HIS A 99 1.89 11.81 9.09
C HIS A 99 1.48 13.28 8.88
N ASP A 100 2.07 13.97 7.90
CA ASP A 100 1.72 15.35 7.57
C ASP A 100 0.25 15.49 7.15
N LEU A 101 -0.29 14.52 6.41
CA LEU A 101 -1.68 14.52 6.00
C LEU A 101 -2.62 14.32 7.20
N LEU A 102 -2.24 13.43 8.11
CA LEU A 102 -3.04 13.09 9.28
C LEU A 102 -3.00 14.19 10.34
N GLY A 103 -1.87 14.85 10.54
CA GLY A 103 -1.74 16.00 11.45
C GLY A 103 -2.51 17.25 11.00
N LYS A 104 -2.85 17.37 9.70
CA LYS A 104 -3.69 18.46 9.17
C LYS A 104 -5.20 18.22 9.35
N ARG A 105 -5.61 17.05 9.85
CA ARG A 105 -7.03 16.67 10.04
C ARG A 105 -7.58 16.96 11.44
N THR A 106 -6.73 17.40 12.35
CA THR A 106 -7.07 17.96 13.68
C THR A 106 -7.06 19.48 13.62
#